data_AF-A0A410V4F7-F1
#
_entry.id   AF-A0A410V4F7-F1
#
_cell.length_a   1.000
_cell.length_b   1.000
_cell.length_c   1.000
_cell.angle_alpha   90.00
_cell.angle_beta   90.00
_cell.angle_gamma   90.00
#
_symmetry.space_group_name_H-M   'P 1'
#
loop_
_entity.id
_entity.type
_entity.pdbx_description
1 polymer ?
#
loop_
_entity_poly.entity_id
_entity_poly.type
_entity_poly.pdbx_seq_one_letter_code
_entity_poly.pdbx_strand_id
1 'polypeptide(L)'
;MPKLKIATLLDDKLVKVAAELPASVHRDLIAYAEALASESGQRIDPVKLIAPMLARFMATDRGFAKARRAGHAPGVAEGRDSVLPTD
;
A
#
# COMPACT_ATOMS: atom_id res chain seq x y z
N MET A 1 2.07 2.57 35.74
CA MET A 1 2.22 3.60 34.70
C MET A 1 1.42 3.15 33.47
N PRO A 2 0.45 3.94 32.97
CA PRO A 2 -0.38 3.53 31.85
C PRO A 2 0.45 3.50 30.56
N LYS A 3 0.63 2.31 29.99
CA LYS A 3 1.19 2.14 28.64
C LYS A 3 0.21 2.75 27.64
N LEU A 4 0.52 3.93 27.11
CA LEU A 4 -0.19 4.50 25.97
C LEU A 4 0.04 3.56 24.77
N LYS A 5 -0.95 2.70 24.50
CA LYS A 5 -1.02 1.93 23.26
C LYS A 5 -1.50 2.86 22.15
N ILE A 6 -0.63 3.76 21.70
CA ILE A 6 -0.70 4.23 20.32
C ILE A 6 -0.20 3.04 19.50
N ALA A 7 -1.07 2.04 19.32
CA ALA A 7 -0.77 0.90 18.48
C ALA A 7 -0.72 1.42 17.05
N THR A 8 0.50 1.66 16.57
CA THR A 8 0.82 1.99 15.18
C THR A 8 0.39 3.41 14.79
N LEU A 9 1.30 4.37 14.96
CA LEU A 9 1.36 5.49 14.02
C LEU A 9 1.45 4.86 12.62
N LEU A 10 0.53 5.20 11.72
CA LEU A 10 0.65 4.85 10.30
C LEU A 10 2.04 5.31 9.87
N ASP A 11 2.89 4.36 9.49
CA ASP A 11 4.19 4.67 8.91
C ASP A 11 3.93 5.20 7.51
N ASP A 12 3.49 6.47 7.41
CA ASP A 12 3.32 7.23 6.17
C ASP A 12 4.67 7.61 5.56
N LYS A 13 5.71 6.81 5.85
CA LYS A 13 7.06 7.02 5.36
C LYS A 13 7.06 6.78 3.86
N LEU A 14 7.34 7.86 3.14
CA LEU A 14 7.55 7.80 1.71
C LEU A 14 8.74 6.88 1.39
N VAL A 15 8.48 5.80 0.65
CA VAL A 15 9.50 4.89 0.15
C VAL A 15 9.80 5.21 -1.30
N LYS A 16 11.08 5.43 -1.63
CA LYS A 16 11.52 5.56 -3.02
C LYS A 16 11.63 4.17 -3.64
N VAL A 17 10.96 3.96 -4.77
CA VAL A 17 11.05 2.75 -5.58
C VAL A 17 11.70 3.11 -6.91
N ALA A 18 12.77 2.43 -7.28
CA ALA A 18 13.35 2.49 -8.62
C ALA A 18 12.82 1.30 -9.42
N ALA A 19 12.22 1.57 -10.58
CA ALA A 19 11.67 0.54 -11.46
C ALA A 19 11.94 0.92 -12.92
N GLU A 20 12.21 -0.09 -13.74
CA GLU A 20 12.34 0.07 -15.19
C GLU A 20 11.00 -0.24 -15.85
N LEU A 21 10.60 0.59 -16.82
CA LEU A 21 9.37 0.42 -17.57
C LEU A 21 9.69 0.16 -19.04
N PRO A 22 8.96 -0.74 -19.72
CA PRO A 22 9.04 -0.84 -21.17
C PRO A 22 8.76 0.52 -21.82
N ALA A 23 9.46 0.83 -22.91
CA ALA A 23 9.32 2.12 -23.59
C ALA A 23 7.89 2.40 -24.08
N SER A 24 7.14 1.35 -24.45
CA SER A 24 5.72 1.47 -24.79
C SER A 24 4.89 1.98 -23.61
N VAL A 25 5.05 1.38 -22.44
CA VAL A 25 4.33 1.76 -21.22
C VAL A 25 4.65 3.19 -20.82
N HIS A 26 5.91 3.61 -20.94
CA HIS A 26 6.29 5.00 -20.66
C HIS A 26 5.61 6.00 -21.62
N ARG A 27 5.54 5.68 -22.92
CA ARG A 27 4.83 6.52 -23.90
C ARG A 27 3.34 6.60 -23.60
N ASP A 28 2.71 5.48 -23.25
CA ASP A 28 1.30 5.44 -22.90
C ASP A 28 1.02 6.24 -21.62
N LEU A 29 1.93 6.20 -20.64
CA LEU A 29 1.82 6.99 -19.41
C LEU A 29 1.91 8.50 -19.68
N ILE A 30 2.76 8.93 -20.61
CA ILE A 30 2.81 10.34 -21.06
C ILE A 30 1.49 10.73 -21.71
N ALA A 31 1.01 9.95 -22.69
CA ALA A 31 -0.24 10.24 -23.39
C ALA A 31 -1.44 10.30 -22.44
N TYR A 32 -1.47 9.42 -21.43
CA TYR A 32 -2.50 9.44 -20.40
C TYR A 32 -2.44 10.70 -19.53
N ALA A 33 -1.23 11.15 -19.15
CA ALA A 33 -1.06 12.39 -18.40
C ALA A 33 -1.50 13.61 -19.21
N GLU A 34 -1.25 13.64 -20.52
CA GLU A 34 -1.71 14.70 -21.43
C GLU A 34 -3.24 14.72 -21.55
N ALA A 35 -3.87 13.56 -21.72
CA ALA A 35 -5.33 13.46 -21.75
C ALA A 35 -5.95 14.01 -20.46
N LEU A 36 -5.43 13.62 -19.30
CA LEU A 36 -5.94 14.10 -18.01
C LEU A 36 -5.63 15.59 -17.76
N ALA A 37 -4.51 16.09 -18.27
CA ALA A 37 -4.16 17.50 -18.23
C ALA A 37 -5.13 18.36 -19.08
N SER A 38 -5.60 17.81 -20.21
CA SER A 38 -6.57 18.50 -21.07
C SER A 38 -7.93 18.68 -20.39
N GLU A 39 -8.35 17.71 -19.56
CA GLU A 39 -9.61 17.77 -18.81
C GLU A 39 -9.53 18.69 -17.59
N SER A 40 -8.39 18.67 -16.89
CA SER A 40 -8.19 19.43 -15.65
C SER A 40 -7.62 20.84 -15.85
N GLY A 41 -7.08 21.13 -17.04
CA GLY A 41 -6.32 22.37 -17.32
C GLY A 41 -4.99 22.47 -16.59
N GLN A 42 -4.56 21.41 -15.88
CA GLN A 42 -3.34 21.39 -15.10
C GLN A 42 -2.32 20.43 -15.72
N ARG A 43 -1.06 20.86 -15.80
CA ARG A 43 0.02 19.97 -16.24
C ARG A 43 0.23 18.87 -15.21
N ILE A 44 0.22 17.63 -15.67
CA ILE A 44 0.42 16.44 -14.85
C ILE A 44 1.78 15.83 -15.18
N ASP A 45 2.57 15.56 -14.15
CA ASP A 45 3.80 14.77 -14.27
C ASP A 45 3.41 13.28 -14.40
N PRO A 46 3.74 12.60 -15.52
CA PRO A 46 3.41 11.19 -15.72
C PRO A 46 3.90 10.29 -14.58
N VAL A 47 5.06 10.59 -13.98
CA VAL A 47 5.64 9.77 -12.90
C VAL A 47 4.78 9.84 -11.64
N LYS A 48 4.13 10.98 -11.38
CA LYS A 48 3.25 11.14 -10.21
C LYS A 48 1.96 10.33 -10.32
N LEU A 49 1.62 9.81 -11.50
CA LEU A 49 0.47 8.93 -11.69
C LEU A 49 0.72 7.50 -11.26
N ILE A 50 1.98 7.05 -11.21
CA ILE A 50 2.33 5.65 -10.92
C ILE A 50 1.78 5.23 -9.55
N ALA A 51 2.05 6.00 -8.51
CA ALA A 51 1.60 5.69 -7.16
C ALA A 51 0.05 5.60 -7.03
N PRO A 52 -0.75 6.61 -7.43
CA PRO A 52 -2.21 6.51 -7.35
C PRO A 52 -2.79 5.44 -8.27
N MET A 53 -2.19 5.17 -9.43
CA MET A 53 -2.64 4.07 -10.31
C MET A 53 -2.41 2.70 -9.65
N LEU A 54 -1.25 2.46 -9.06
CA LEU A 54 -0.95 1.23 -8.32
C LEU A 54 -1.85 1.08 -7.09
N ALA A 55 -2.07 2.16 -6.34
CA ALA A 55 -2.99 2.15 -5.20
C ALA A 55 -4.42 1.77 -5.64
N ARG A 56 -4.90 2.36 -6.75
CA ARG A 56 -6.23 2.04 -7.30
C ARG A 56 -6.31 0.59 -7.78
N PHE A 57 -5.27 0.09 -8.44
CA PHE A 57 -5.18 -1.30 -8.85
C PHE A 57 -5.25 -2.27 -7.66
N MET A 58 -4.44 -2.06 -6.62
CA MET A 58 -4.46 -2.89 -5.42
C MET A 58 -5.78 -2.81 -4.65
N ALA A 59 -6.45 -1.65 -4.65
CA ALA A 59 -7.72 -1.47 -3.99
C ALA A 59 -8.86 -2.26 -4.67
N THR A 60 -8.83 -2.40 -6.00
CA THR A 60 -9.87 -3.06 -6.78
C THR A 60 -9.61 -4.55 -7.04
N ASP A 61 -8.38 -5.02 -6.86
CA ASP A 61 -8.03 -6.43 -6.98
C ASP A 61 -8.65 -7.26 -5.84
N ARG A 62 -9.70 -8.04 -6.19
CA ARG A 62 -10.40 -8.92 -5.25
C ARG A 62 -9.55 -10.09 -4.77
N GLY A 63 -8.66 -10.61 -5.63
CA GLY A 63 -7.73 -11.69 -5.27
C GLY A 63 -6.77 -11.21 -4.20
N PHE A 64 -6.19 -10.02 -4.41
CA PHE A 64 -5.37 -9.35 -3.42
C PHE A 64 -6.15 -9.06 -2.14
N ALA A 65 -7.37 -8.54 -2.24
CA ALA A 65 -8.21 -8.26 -1.07
C ALA A 65 -8.50 -9.52 -0.23
N LYS A 66 -8.73 -10.68 -0.88
CA LYS A 66 -8.93 -11.97 -0.20
C LYS A 66 -7.65 -12.45 0.49
N ALA A 67 -6.50 -12.38 -0.20
CA ALA A 67 -5.21 -12.77 0.35
C ALA A 67 -4.82 -11.91 1.57
N ARG A 68 -5.04 -10.60 1.49
CA ARG A 68 -4.79 -9.67 2.62
C ARG A 68 -5.63 -10.03 3.84
N ARG A 69 -6.90 -10.43 3.67
CA ARG A 69 -7.75 -10.86 4.79
C ARG A 69 -7.31 -12.20 5.38
N ALA A 70 -6.88 -13.16 4.56
CA ALA A 70 -6.42 -14.46 5.02
C ALA A 70 -5.06 -14.39 5.75
N GLY A 71 -4.19 -13.46 5.37
CA GLY A 71 -2.87 -13.24 6.00
C GLY A 71 -2.87 -12.29 7.20
N HIS A 72 -4.01 -11.68 7.54
CA HIS A 72 -4.16 -10.76 8.67
C HIS A 72 -5.03 -11.39 9.77
N ALA A 73 -4.66 -12.59 10.23
CA ALA A 73 -5.07 -13.02 11.57
C ALA A 73 -4.33 -12.09 12.56
N PRO A 74 -5.03 -11.23 13.30
CA PRO A 74 -4.37 -10.36 14.26
C PRO A 74 -3.73 -11.25 15.32
N GLY A 75 -2.48 -10.96 15.65
CA GLY A 75 -1.81 -11.54 16.79
C GLY A 75 -2.59 -11.26 18.08
N VAL A 76 -3.46 -12.18 18.44
CA VAL A 76 -3.95 -12.42 19.80
C VAL A 76 -3.84 -13.92 20.04
N ALA A 77 -2.62 -14.43 19.97
CA ALA A 77 -2.27 -15.58 20.79
C ALA A 77 -1.95 -15.00 22.18
N GLU A 78 -3.05 -14.77 22.90
CA GLU A 78 -3.07 -14.48 24.33
C GLU A 78 -2.19 -15.49 25.07
N GLY A 79 -1.43 -14.98 26.04
CA GLY A 79 -0.45 -15.72 26.80
C GLY A 79 -1.05 -17.02 27.33
N ARG A 80 -0.52 -18.14 26.86
CA ARG A 80 -0.62 -19.38 27.62
C ARG A 80 0.32 -19.21 28.80
N ASP A 81 -0.25 -18.77 29.92
CA ASP A 81 0.31 -18.99 31.25
C ASP A 81 0.56 -20.50 31.40
N SER A 82 1.78 -20.92 31.07
CA SER A 82 2.29 -22.23 31.44
C SER A 82 2.64 -22.16 32.93
N VAL A 83 1.65 -22.49 33.76
CA VAL A 83 1.87 -23.01 35.11
C VAL A 83 2.73 -24.26 34.95
N LEU A 84 3.99 -24.19 35.41
CA LEU A 84 4.81 -25.37 35.65
C LEU A 84 4.43 -25.93 37.03
N PRO A 85 4.15 -27.23 37.17
CA PRO A 85 4.15 -27.87 38.47
C PRO A 85 5.61 -28.07 38.89
N THR A 86 5.99 -27.46 40.01
CA THR A 86 7.19 -27.86 40.75
C THR A 86 6.82 -29.06 41.61
N ASP A 87 7.37 -30.22 41.27
CA ASP A 87 7.66 -31.28 42.25
C ASP A 87 8.95 -30.94 43.00
#